data_AF-A0AAP3GY33-F1
#
_entry.id   AF-A0AAP3GY33-F1
#
_cell.length_a   1.000
_cell.length_b   1.000
_cell.length_c   1.000
_cell.angle_alpha   90.00
_cell.angle_beta   90.00
_cell.angle_gamma   90.00
#
_symmetry.space_group_name_H-M   'P 1'
#
loop_
_entity.id
_entity.type
_entity.pdbx_description
1 polymer ?
#
loop_
_entity_poly.entity_id
_entity_poly.type
_entity_poly.pdbx_seq_one_letter_code
_entity_poly.pdbx_strand_id
1 'polypeptide(L)'
;MGYYDHSQSPVEFAYNNNGKNMRAINWNDIKDDKDLEVWNRVTQNFWLPEKIPVSNDISSWNQLSDDWQQLITRTFTGLTLLDTTQSSVGDVAQIKNSQTDIEQAIYANFAFMVAVHARSYGTIFSTLCTSEQIEEAHEWVVNNDALQARAKAVIPYYTGNDPLKSKVAAAIMPGFLLYGGFYLPFYLAA
;
A
#
# COMPACT_ATOMS: atom_id res chain seq x y z
N MET A 1 32.96 -14.93 -15.82
CA MET A 1 31.87 -13.99 -16.12
C MET A 1 30.57 -14.77 -16.08
N GLY A 2 29.64 -14.36 -15.22
CA GLY A 2 28.31 -14.93 -15.14
C GLY A 2 27.38 -14.29 -16.17
N TYR A 3 26.16 -14.81 -16.30
CA TYR A 3 25.17 -14.19 -17.18
C TYR A 3 24.79 -12.78 -16.74
N TYR A 4 24.88 -12.46 -15.44
CA TYR A 4 24.68 -11.11 -14.90
C TYR A 4 25.57 -10.05 -15.55
N ASP A 5 26.80 -10.39 -15.96
CA ASP A 5 27.74 -9.41 -16.53
C ASP A 5 27.31 -8.93 -17.93
N HIS A 6 26.63 -9.79 -18.69
CA HIS A 6 26.26 -9.57 -20.10
C HIS A 6 24.76 -9.59 -20.38
N SER A 7 23.93 -9.50 -19.34
CA SER A 7 22.47 -9.37 -19.44
C SER A 7 21.95 -8.20 -18.60
N GLN A 8 20.68 -7.84 -18.77
CA GLN A 8 19.97 -6.80 -18.01
C GLN A 8 18.59 -7.30 -17.54
N SER A 9 17.99 -6.76 -16.49
CA SER A 9 16.62 -7.10 -16.09
C SER A 9 15.60 -6.51 -17.08
N PRO A 10 14.34 -6.98 -17.08
CA PRO A 10 13.28 -6.36 -17.89
C PRO A 10 13.02 -4.90 -17.52
N VAL A 11 13.17 -4.57 -16.23
CA VAL A 11 13.06 -3.20 -15.71
C VAL A 11 14.20 -2.33 -16.25
N GLU A 12 15.44 -2.82 -16.21
CA GLU A 12 16.59 -2.13 -16.80
C GLU A 12 16.37 -1.91 -18.30
N PHE A 13 15.91 -2.93 -19.04
CA PHE A 13 15.60 -2.77 -20.47
C PHE A 13 14.54 -1.69 -20.74
N ALA A 14 13.50 -1.60 -19.91
CA ALA A 14 12.41 -0.65 -20.10
C ALA A 14 12.79 0.81 -19.78
N TYR A 15 13.64 1.04 -18.78
CA TYR A 15 13.91 2.38 -18.25
C TYR A 15 15.36 2.87 -18.39
N ASN A 16 16.32 1.97 -18.62
CA ASN A 16 17.75 2.27 -18.76
C ASN A 16 18.45 1.23 -19.65
N ASN A 17 18.00 1.11 -20.91
CA ASN A 17 18.44 0.05 -21.80
C ASN A 17 19.95 0.09 -22.09
N ASN A 18 20.67 -0.95 -21.65
CA ASN A 18 22.11 -1.07 -21.83
C ASN A 18 22.52 -1.86 -23.10
N GLY A 19 21.58 -2.13 -24.02
CA GLY A 19 21.84 -2.89 -25.25
C GLY A 19 22.12 -4.38 -25.05
N LYS A 20 21.78 -4.93 -23.87
CA LYS A 20 21.99 -6.34 -23.50
C LYS A 20 20.70 -7.15 -23.65
N ASN A 21 20.81 -8.47 -23.75
CA ASN A 21 19.65 -9.35 -23.65
C ASN A 21 19.08 -9.35 -22.22
N MET A 22 17.77 -9.59 -22.11
CA MET A 22 17.11 -9.63 -20.80
C MET A 22 17.36 -10.95 -20.06
N ARG A 23 17.50 -10.88 -18.73
CA ARG A 23 17.57 -12.03 -17.82
C ARG A 23 16.28 -12.16 -17.01
N ALA A 24 15.99 -13.39 -16.58
CA ALA A 24 14.95 -13.67 -15.60
C ALA A 24 15.49 -13.53 -14.17
N ILE A 25 14.59 -13.34 -13.21
CA ILE A 25 14.92 -13.43 -11.78
C ILE A 25 15.42 -14.85 -11.48
N ASN A 26 16.55 -14.97 -10.78
CA ASN A 26 17.09 -16.26 -10.36
C ASN A 26 17.03 -16.41 -8.83
N TRP A 27 16.02 -17.13 -8.36
CA TRP A 27 15.82 -17.42 -6.94
C TRP A 27 16.83 -18.39 -6.32
N ASN A 28 17.75 -18.94 -7.11
CA ASN A 28 18.84 -19.80 -6.64
C ASN A 28 20.19 -19.05 -6.52
N ASP A 29 20.25 -17.77 -6.93
CA ASP A 29 21.44 -16.92 -6.83
C ASP A 29 21.06 -15.60 -6.15
N ILE A 30 21.03 -15.64 -4.82
CA ILE A 30 20.61 -14.53 -3.96
C ILE A 30 21.75 -13.51 -3.85
N LYS A 31 21.47 -12.26 -4.23
CA LYS A 31 22.45 -11.15 -4.15
C LYS A 31 22.49 -10.48 -2.79
N ASP A 32 21.35 -10.43 -2.12
CA ASP A 32 21.20 -9.95 -0.74
C ASP A 32 20.26 -10.90 0.00
N ASP A 33 20.75 -11.52 1.08
CA ASP A 33 19.98 -12.46 1.89
C ASP A 33 18.74 -11.80 2.53
N LYS A 34 18.75 -10.47 2.72
CA LYS A 34 17.61 -9.74 3.25
C LYS A 34 16.40 -9.80 2.31
N ASP A 35 16.63 -9.82 0.99
CA ASP A 35 15.55 -9.93 0.02
C ASP A 35 14.78 -11.24 0.18
N LEU A 36 15.50 -12.36 0.31
CA LEU A 36 14.87 -13.66 0.51
C LEU A 36 14.15 -13.74 1.87
N GLU A 37 14.73 -13.17 2.92
CA GLU A 37 14.09 -13.08 4.24
C GLU A 37 12.76 -12.29 4.16
N VAL A 38 12.78 -11.11 3.54
CA VAL A 38 11.59 -10.26 3.40
C VAL A 38 10.54 -10.94 2.53
N TRP A 39 10.92 -11.52 1.40
CA TRP A 39 10.01 -12.27 0.51
C TRP A 39 9.27 -13.36 1.29
N ASN A 40 10.01 -14.19 2.04
CA ASN A 40 9.41 -15.24 2.85
C ASN A 40 8.46 -14.67 3.91
N ARG A 41 8.83 -13.57 4.57
CA ARG A 41 7.98 -12.93 5.59
C ARG A 41 6.67 -12.42 5.01
N VAL A 42 6.72 -11.66 3.93
CA VAL A 42 5.53 -10.99 3.40
C VAL A 42 4.57 -11.96 2.71
N THR A 43 5.09 -13.03 2.10
CA THR A 43 4.26 -14.09 1.52
C THR A 43 3.61 -14.97 2.59
N GLN A 44 4.32 -15.30 3.68
CA GLN A 44 3.74 -16.05 4.81
C GLN A 44 2.68 -15.24 5.57
N ASN A 45 2.80 -13.92 5.57
CA ASN A 45 1.83 -13.01 6.20
C ASN A 45 0.61 -12.71 5.33
N PHE A 46 0.46 -13.37 4.17
CA PHE A 46 -0.70 -13.15 3.30
C PHE A 46 -2.02 -13.35 4.06
N TRP A 47 -2.93 -12.40 3.88
CA TRP A 47 -4.26 -12.43 4.46
C TRP A 47 -5.27 -11.77 3.50
N LEU A 48 -6.54 -12.12 3.69
CA LEU A 48 -7.68 -11.51 3.03
C LEU A 48 -8.71 -11.15 4.11
N PRO A 49 -9.49 -10.06 3.94
CA PRO A 49 -10.40 -9.57 4.97
C PRO A 49 -11.51 -10.57 5.33
N GLU A 50 -11.87 -11.48 4.42
CA GLU A 50 -12.84 -12.56 4.65
C GLU A 50 -12.47 -13.49 5.81
N LYS A 51 -11.20 -13.52 6.23
CA LYS A 51 -10.75 -14.31 7.38
C LYS A 51 -11.24 -13.75 8.71
N ILE A 52 -11.64 -12.49 8.77
CA ILE A 52 -12.09 -11.81 9.99
C ILE A 52 -13.62 -11.63 9.95
N PRO A 53 -14.38 -12.16 10.93
CA PRO A 53 -15.84 -12.04 10.95
C PRO A 53 -16.29 -10.66 11.45
N VAL A 54 -16.19 -9.64 10.60
CA VAL A 54 -16.58 -8.25 10.91
C VAL A 54 -18.05 -8.13 11.34
N SER A 55 -18.92 -9.09 10.95
CA SER A 55 -20.31 -9.13 11.39
C SER A 55 -20.48 -9.21 12.92
N ASN A 56 -19.46 -9.67 13.64
CA ASN A 56 -19.49 -9.70 15.10
C ASN A 56 -19.50 -8.29 15.71
N ASP A 57 -19.07 -7.27 14.96
CA ASP A 57 -19.04 -5.88 15.42
C ASP A 57 -20.35 -5.12 15.15
N ILE A 58 -21.36 -5.74 14.51
CA ILE A 58 -22.64 -5.07 14.20
C ILE A 58 -23.33 -4.55 15.47
N SER A 59 -23.31 -5.34 16.55
CA SER A 59 -23.99 -4.94 17.80
C SER A 59 -23.31 -3.74 18.47
N SER A 60 -21.97 -3.66 18.44
CA SER A 60 -21.23 -2.54 19.02
C SER A 60 -21.32 -1.31 18.12
N TRP A 61 -21.26 -1.51 16.80
CA TRP A 61 -21.50 -0.46 15.81
C TRP A 61 -22.84 0.25 16.01
N ASN A 62 -23.92 -0.50 16.20
CA ASN A 62 -25.26 0.04 16.41
C ASN A 62 -25.43 0.79 17.77
N GLN A 63 -24.47 0.66 18.68
CA GLN A 63 -24.46 1.42 19.94
C GLN A 63 -23.72 2.75 19.83
N LEU A 64 -22.96 2.97 18.76
CA LEU A 64 -22.29 4.23 18.48
C LEU A 64 -23.32 5.28 18.03
N SER A 65 -23.07 6.55 18.39
CA SER A 65 -23.84 7.65 17.82
C SER A 65 -23.50 7.84 16.33
N ASP A 66 -24.39 8.49 15.60
CA ASP A 66 -24.19 8.82 14.18
C ASP A 66 -22.88 9.58 13.94
N ASP A 67 -22.50 10.48 14.86
CA ASP A 67 -21.22 11.21 14.81
C ASP A 67 -20.01 10.27 14.84
N TRP A 68 -20.05 9.24 15.70
CA TRP A 68 -18.97 8.25 15.80
C TRP A 68 -18.92 7.34 14.57
N GLN A 69 -20.07 6.89 14.08
CA GLN A 69 -20.15 6.12 12.85
C GLN A 69 -19.58 6.93 11.67
N GLN A 70 -19.99 8.19 11.53
CA GLN A 70 -19.48 9.09 10.50
C GLN A 70 -17.97 9.32 10.63
N LEU A 71 -17.45 9.53 11.85
CA LEU A 71 -16.02 9.69 12.12
C LEU A 71 -15.22 8.45 11.67
N ILE A 72 -15.70 7.25 12.01
CA ILE A 72 -15.05 5.99 11.64
C ILE A 72 -15.06 5.82 10.12
N THR A 73 -16.21 5.98 9.46
CA THR A 73 -16.34 5.82 8.01
C THR A 73 -15.44 6.80 7.27
N ARG A 74 -15.45 8.10 7.64
CA ARG A 74 -14.56 9.11 7.03
C ARG A 74 -13.08 8.81 7.26
N THR A 75 -12.71 8.38 8.46
CA THR A 75 -11.31 8.02 8.78
C THR A 75 -10.84 6.87 7.92
N PHE A 76 -11.62 5.79 7.83
CA PHE A 76 -11.28 4.63 7.01
C PHE A 76 -11.28 4.95 5.52
N THR A 77 -12.24 5.73 5.00
CA THR A 77 -12.20 6.14 3.58
C THR A 77 -10.98 7.02 3.29
N GLY A 78 -10.55 7.84 4.26
CA GLY A 78 -9.30 8.59 4.15
C GLY A 78 -8.05 7.70 4.14
N LEU A 79 -8.00 6.63 4.95
CA LEU A 79 -6.94 5.63 4.89
C LEU A 79 -6.95 4.88 3.54
N THR A 80 -8.13 4.53 3.03
CA THR A 80 -8.30 3.91 1.70
C THR A 80 -7.69 4.77 0.59
N LEU A 81 -7.82 6.11 0.64
CA LEU A 81 -7.18 7.00 -0.34
C LEU A 81 -5.65 6.92 -0.28
N LEU A 82 -5.08 6.87 0.93
CA LEU A 82 -3.63 6.79 1.11
C LEU A 82 -3.09 5.43 0.66
N ASP A 83 -3.78 4.33 0.97
CA ASP A 83 -3.44 3.00 0.48
C ASP A 83 -3.60 2.91 -1.05
N THR A 84 -4.64 3.51 -1.64
CA THR A 84 -4.80 3.61 -3.10
C THR A 84 -3.63 4.36 -3.72
N THR A 85 -3.18 5.47 -3.11
CA THR A 85 -2.01 6.23 -3.56
C THR A 85 -0.73 5.39 -3.52
N GLN A 86 -0.53 4.63 -2.45
CA GLN A 86 0.69 3.84 -2.26
C GLN A 86 0.71 2.60 -3.17
N SER A 87 -0.39 1.86 -3.26
CA SER A 87 -0.50 0.64 -4.07
C SER A 87 -0.45 0.91 -5.58
N SER A 88 -1.03 2.02 -6.05
CA SER A 88 -1.10 2.32 -7.49
C SER A 88 0.05 3.18 -8.00
N VAL A 89 0.71 3.95 -7.13
CA VAL A 89 1.81 4.86 -7.52
C VAL A 89 3.07 4.61 -6.71
N GLY A 90 2.98 4.63 -5.37
CA GLY A 90 4.15 4.62 -4.47
C GLY A 90 5.04 3.38 -4.60
N ASP A 91 4.50 2.20 -4.31
CA ASP A 91 5.23 0.94 -4.32
C ASP A 91 5.57 0.51 -5.75
N VAL A 92 4.68 0.75 -6.70
CA VAL A 92 4.93 0.52 -8.13
C VAL A 92 6.13 1.32 -8.63
N ALA A 93 6.29 2.57 -8.20
CA ALA A 93 7.43 3.39 -8.56
C ALA A 93 8.77 2.85 -8.01
N GLN A 94 8.76 2.03 -6.95
CA GLN A 94 9.97 1.46 -6.37
C GLN A 94 10.51 0.25 -7.15
N ILE A 95 9.67 -0.42 -7.94
CA ILE A 95 10.08 -1.55 -8.79
C ILE A 95 11.22 -1.12 -9.71
N LYS A 96 11.11 0.05 -10.35
CA LYS A 96 12.18 0.56 -11.24
C LYS A 96 13.44 1.04 -10.52
N ASN A 97 13.35 1.31 -9.22
CA ASN A 97 14.44 1.84 -8.39
C ASN A 97 15.11 0.76 -7.53
N SER A 98 14.76 -0.51 -7.73
CA SER A 98 15.27 -1.65 -6.97
C SER A 98 16.74 -1.93 -7.31
N GLN A 99 17.51 -2.36 -6.30
CA GLN A 99 18.93 -2.71 -6.40
C GLN A 99 19.14 -4.16 -6.87
N THR A 100 18.17 -5.03 -6.60
CA THR A 100 18.22 -6.44 -7.01
C THR A 100 16.99 -6.84 -7.82
N ASP A 101 17.11 -7.94 -8.57
CA ASP A 101 15.99 -8.51 -9.32
C ASP A 101 14.89 -9.06 -8.38
N ILE A 102 15.24 -9.46 -7.15
CA ILE A 102 14.27 -9.97 -6.16
C ILE A 102 13.53 -8.82 -5.48
N GLU A 103 14.20 -7.70 -5.15
CA GLU A 103 13.56 -6.50 -4.60
C GLU A 103 12.41 -6.00 -5.51
N GLN A 104 12.58 -6.11 -6.84
CA GLN A 104 11.51 -5.81 -7.82
C GLN A 104 10.24 -6.62 -7.56
N ALA A 105 10.38 -7.92 -7.26
CA ALA A 105 9.25 -8.80 -6.96
C ALA A 105 8.64 -8.51 -5.57
N ILE A 106 9.46 -8.12 -4.60
CA ILE A 106 9.01 -7.72 -3.25
C ILE A 106 8.12 -6.48 -3.35
N TYR A 107 8.50 -5.45 -4.11
CA TYR A 107 7.65 -4.27 -4.28
C TYR A 107 6.35 -4.54 -5.03
N ALA A 108 6.34 -5.51 -5.96
CA ALA A 108 5.10 -5.97 -6.56
C ALA A 108 4.18 -6.63 -5.51
N ASN A 109 4.74 -7.41 -4.58
CA ASN A 109 3.98 -7.95 -3.45
C ASN A 109 3.44 -6.83 -2.52
N PHE A 110 4.26 -5.82 -2.21
CA PHE A 110 3.83 -4.70 -1.37
C PHE A 110 2.66 -3.94 -1.98
N ALA A 111 2.77 -3.57 -3.26
CA ALA A 111 1.69 -2.90 -3.99
C ALA A 111 0.38 -3.69 -3.92
N PHE A 112 0.46 -5.01 -4.11
CA PHE A 112 -0.70 -5.89 -3.98
C PHE A 112 -1.26 -5.93 -2.55
N MET A 113 -0.41 -6.12 -1.52
CA MET A 113 -0.88 -6.19 -0.14
C MET A 113 -1.50 -4.86 0.33
N VAL A 114 -0.98 -3.72 -0.11
CA VAL A 114 -1.58 -2.41 0.17
C VAL A 114 -2.94 -2.26 -0.54
N ALA A 115 -3.11 -2.82 -1.73
CA ALA A 115 -4.44 -2.89 -2.36
C ALA A 115 -5.40 -3.80 -1.58
N VAL A 116 -4.91 -4.87 -0.96
CA VAL A 116 -5.70 -5.69 -0.01
C VAL A 116 -6.10 -4.88 1.22
N HIS A 117 -5.24 -4.00 1.74
CA HIS A 117 -5.60 -3.08 2.83
C HIS A 117 -6.75 -2.17 2.42
N ALA A 118 -6.65 -1.50 1.27
CA ALA A 118 -7.73 -0.66 0.73
C ALA A 118 -9.05 -1.43 0.58
N ARG A 119 -8.99 -2.67 0.05
CA ARG A 119 -10.16 -3.56 -0.07
C ARG A 119 -10.76 -3.93 1.29
N SER A 120 -9.94 -4.10 2.32
CA SER A 120 -10.40 -4.51 3.64
C SER A 120 -11.35 -3.48 4.28
N TYR A 121 -11.11 -2.18 4.09
CA TYR A 121 -12.06 -1.15 4.51
C TYR A 121 -13.39 -1.28 3.77
N GLY A 122 -13.37 -1.62 2.48
CA GLY A 122 -14.57 -1.94 1.72
C GLY A 122 -15.39 -3.09 2.30
N THR A 123 -14.73 -4.14 2.80
CA THR A 123 -15.39 -5.25 3.52
C THR A 123 -16.03 -4.78 4.84
N ILE A 124 -15.35 -3.89 5.58
CA ILE A 124 -15.90 -3.29 6.81
C ILE A 124 -17.16 -2.47 6.46
N PHE A 125 -17.07 -1.61 5.46
CA PHE A 125 -18.19 -0.77 5.02
C PHE A 125 -19.39 -1.58 4.56
N SER A 126 -19.19 -2.60 3.72
CA SER A 126 -20.29 -3.44 3.25
C SER A 126 -20.99 -4.21 4.38
N THR A 127 -20.33 -4.35 5.53
CA THR A 127 -20.88 -5.08 6.69
C THR A 127 -21.55 -4.14 7.69
N LEU A 128 -20.98 -2.96 7.94
CA LEU A 128 -21.41 -2.06 9.02
C LEU A 128 -22.16 -0.82 8.53
N CYS A 129 -21.83 -0.30 7.35
CA CYS A 129 -22.30 1.01 6.90
C CYS A 129 -23.50 0.89 5.94
N THR A 130 -24.33 1.93 5.90
CA THR A 130 -25.31 2.12 4.82
C THR A 130 -24.63 2.66 3.56
N SER A 131 -25.27 2.49 2.39
CA SER A 131 -24.77 3.06 1.14
C SER A 131 -24.60 4.58 1.20
N GLU A 132 -25.50 5.27 1.92
CA GLU A 132 -25.45 6.73 2.12
C GLU A 132 -24.22 7.14 2.94
N GLN A 133 -23.94 6.47 4.06
CA GLN A 133 -22.73 6.73 4.86
C GLN A 133 -21.44 6.53 4.05
N ILE A 134 -21.42 5.52 3.17
CA ILE A 134 -20.28 5.25 2.30
C ILE A 134 -20.11 6.38 1.29
N GLU A 135 -21.18 6.75 0.58
CA GLU A 135 -21.16 7.81 -0.43
C GLU A 135 -20.76 9.16 0.18
N GLU A 136 -21.35 9.54 1.32
CA GLU A 136 -20.99 10.76 2.05
C GLU A 136 -19.52 10.79 2.48
N ALA A 137 -18.96 9.66 2.90
CA ALA A 137 -17.56 9.59 3.27
C ALA A 137 -16.64 9.75 2.05
N HIS A 138 -17.02 9.21 0.90
CA HIS A 138 -16.29 9.41 -0.35
C HIS A 138 -16.35 10.88 -0.82
N GLU A 139 -17.53 11.50 -0.78
CA GLU A 139 -17.69 12.94 -1.07
C GLU A 139 -16.86 13.80 -0.11
N TRP A 140 -16.87 13.47 1.18
CA TRP A 140 -16.02 14.15 2.16
C TRP A 140 -14.53 14.00 1.84
N VAL A 141 -14.06 12.81 1.46
CA VAL A 141 -12.65 12.58 1.10
C VAL A 141 -12.22 13.42 -0.11
N VAL A 142 -13.08 13.53 -1.12
CA VAL A 142 -12.80 14.35 -2.31
C VAL A 142 -12.73 15.84 -1.95
N ASN A 143 -13.62 16.31 -1.09
CA ASN A 143 -13.74 17.72 -0.71
C ASN A 143 -12.89 18.13 0.50
N ASN A 144 -12.10 17.22 1.10
CA ASN A 144 -11.24 17.53 2.25
C ASN A 144 -9.83 17.96 1.81
N ASP A 145 -9.59 19.27 1.78
CA ASP A 145 -8.31 19.84 1.34
C ASP A 145 -7.10 19.35 2.15
N ALA A 146 -7.23 19.15 3.46
CA ALA A 146 -6.13 18.70 4.30
C ALA A 146 -5.73 17.25 3.99
N LEU A 147 -6.70 16.36 3.77
CA LEU A 147 -6.47 14.98 3.35
C LEU A 147 -5.90 14.94 1.92
N GLN A 148 -6.49 15.71 1.00
CA GLN A 148 -5.99 15.82 -0.37
C GLN A 148 -4.55 16.33 -0.41
N ALA A 149 -4.18 17.32 0.41
CA ALA A 149 -2.82 17.81 0.51
C ALA A 149 -1.83 16.72 0.96
N ARG A 150 -2.23 15.87 1.93
CA ARG A 150 -1.41 14.74 2.39
C ARG A 150 -1.16 13.72 1.28
N ALA A 151 -2.20 13.33 0.54
CA ALA A 151 -2.07 12.40 -0.59
C ALA A 151 -1.23 13.00 -1.72
N LYS A 152 -1.47 14.28 -2.07
CA LYS A 152 -0.73 14.98 -3.13
C LYS A 152 0.74 15.21 -2.78
N ALA A 153 1.08 15.37 -1.49
CA ALA A 153 2.44 15.68 -1.06
C ALA A 153 3.47 14.62 -1.46
N VAL A 154 3.08 13.34 -1.51
CA VAL A 154 4.01 12.23 -1.83
C VAL A 154 4.17 11.98 -3.33
N ILE A 155 3.16 12.32 -4.14
CA ILE A 155 3.11 11.99 -5.58
C ILE A 155 4.33 12.49 -6.36
N PRO A 156 4.80 13.76 -6.21
CA PRO A 156 5.95 14.26 -6.95
C PRO A 156 7.24 13.48 -6.69
N TYR A 157 7.39 12.86 -5.51
CA TYR A 157 8.56 12.04 -5.20
C TYR A 157 8.50 10.67 -5.87
N TYR A 158 7.30 10.12 -6.09
CA TYR A 158 7.11 8.86 -6.82
C TYR A 158 7.27 9.01 -8.32
N THR A 159 6.79 10.12 -8.89
CA THR A 159 6.83 10.37 -10.34
C THR A 159 8.10 11.10 -10.79
N GLY A 160 8.85 11.67 -9.87
CA GLY A 160 10.12 12.36 -10.15
C GLY A 160 11.27 11.42 -10.52
N ASN A 161 12.41 12.03 -10.85
CA ASN A 161 13.62 11.34 -11.32
C ASN A 161 14.66 11.10 -10.21
N ASP A 162 14.32 11.35 -8.94
CA ASP A 162 15.23 11.15 -7.80
C ASP A 162 14.82 9.87 -7.03
N PRO A 163 15.52 8.73 -7.25
CA PRO A 163 15.17 7.46 -6.62
C PRO A 163 15.24 7.49 -5.10
N LEU A 164 16.14 8.30 -4.53
CA LEU A 164 16.34 8.35 -3.08
C LEU A 164 15.18 9.09 -2.40
N LYS A 165 14.74 10.22 -2.97
CA LYS A 165 13.53 10.90 -2.47
C LYS A 165 12.29 10.04 -2.64
N SER A 166 12.18 9.31 -3.74
CA SER A 166 11.12 8.33 -3.97
C SER A 166 11.09 7.26 -2.87
N LYS A 167 12.26 6.69 -2.54
CA LYS A 167 12.40 5.69 -1.48
C LYS A 167 12.06 6.24 -0.09
N VAL A 168 12.44 7.48 0.22
CA VAL A 168 12.06 8.16 1.47
C VAL A 168 10.53 8.31 1.57
N ALA A 169 9.87 8.76 0.50
CA ALA A 169 8.42 8.87 0.47
C ALA A 169 7.75 7.50 0.68
N ALA A 170 8.27 6.44 0.04
CA ALA A 170 7.77 5.08 0.17
C ALA A 170 7.94 4.49 1.57
N ALA A 171 8.88 5.00 2.37
CA ALA A 171 9.01 4.65 3.78
C ALA A 171 8.09 5.48 4.70
N ILE A 172 7.93 6.78 4.42
CA ILE A 172 7.09 7.70 5.23
C ILE A 172 5.61 7.31 5.17
N MET A 173 5.11 6.86 4.01
CA MET A 173 3.71 6.48 3.88
C MET A 173 3.31 5.38 4.90
N PRO A 174 3.86 4.15 4.84
CA PRO A 174 3.54 3.10 5.80
C PRO A 174 4.10 3.37 7.20
N GLY A 175 5.18 4.15 7.33
CA GLY A 175 5.87 4.39 8.60
C GLY A 175 5.32 5.54 9.45
N PHE A 176 4.48 6.41 8.89
CA PHE A 176 3.99 7.60 9.58
C PHE A 176 2.56 7.99 9.19
N LEU A 177 2.29 8.14 7.89
CA LEU A 177 1.13 8.91 7.42
C LEU A 177 -0.22 8.28 7.80
N LEU A 178 -0.29 6.96 8.02
CA LEU A 178 -1.51 6.26 8.38
C LEU A 178 -1.76 6.15 9.90
N TYR A 179 -0.73 6.31 10.74
CA TYR A 179 -0.83 6.02 12.19
C TYR A 179 -1.85 6.86 12.94
N GLY A 180 -2.06 8.11 12.52
CA GLY A 180 -3.11 8.96 13.10
C GLY A 180 -4.52 8.39 12.89
N GLY A 181 -4.77 7.71 11.77
CA GLY A 181 -6.04 7.03 11.52
C GLY A 181 -6.15 5.70 12.27
N PHE A 182 -5.05 4.95 12.39
CA PHE A 182 -5.01 3.69 13.15
C PHE A 182 -5.24 3.87 14.65
N TYR A 183 -5.03 5.07 15.20
CA TYR A 183 -5.38 5.37 16.58
C TYR A 183 -6.86 5.11 16.91
N LEU A 184 -7.78 5.50 16.00
CA LEU A 184 -9.22 5.44 16.24
C LEU A 184 -9.76 4.03 16.54
N PRO A 185 -9.50 2.98 15.72
CA PRO A 185 -9.99 1.65 16.03
C PRO A 185 -9.37 1.07 17.31
N PHE A 186 -8.11 1.41 17.63
CA PHE A 186 -7.51 0.96 18.90
C PHE A 186 -8.12 1.65 20.11
N TYR A 187 -8.47 2.94 20.01
CA TYR A 187 -9.20 3.65 21.05
C TYR A 187 -10.58 3.02 21.33
N LEU A 188 -11.30 2.60 20.29
CA LEU A 188 -12.62 1.99 20.41
C LEU A 188 -12.60 0.55 20.91
N ALA A 189 -11.51 -0.19 20.67
CA ALA A 189 -11.35 -1.59 21.07
C ALA A 189 -10.77 -1.78 22.49
N ALA A 190 -10.32 -0.69 23.13
CA ALA A 190 -9.71 -0.69 24.46
C ALA A 190 -10.77 -0.80 25.58
#